data_AF-A0A5J4SA84-F1
#
_entry.id   AF-A0A5J4SA84-F1
#
_cell.length_a   1.000
_cell.length_b   1.000
_cell.length_c   1.000
_cell.angle_alpha   90.00
_cell.angle_beta   90.00
_cell.angle_gamma   90.00
#
_symmetry.space_group_name_H-M   'P 1'
#
loop_
_entity.id
_entity.type
_entity.pdbx_description
1 polymer ?
#
loop_
_entity_poly.entity_id
_entity_poly.type
_entity_poly.pdbx_seq_one_letter_code
_entity_poly.pdbx_strand_id
1 'polypeptide(L)'
;QEDQITIRIRRINRKDIRPAKIERYRRESLLFVDNLPIAMTINEKIKETLSSRQDVKIWSTHYTFPEDQLDFIIDIIQATIKTERAH
;
A
#
# COMPACT_ATOMS: atom_id res chain seq x y z
N GLN A 1 -23.38 -9.70 7.76
CA GLN A 1 -21.98 -10.05 7.49
C GLN A 1 -21.41 -8.81 6.81
N GLU A 2 -20.49 -8.08 7.44
CA GLU A 2 -19.84 -6.97 6.75
C GLU A 2 -18.91 -7.58 5.69
N ASP A 3 -19.09 -7.21 4.43
CA ASP A 3 -18.20 -7.64 3.36
C ASP A 3 -16.79 -7.09 3.65
N GLN A 4 -15.83 -8.00 3.82
CA GLN A 4 -14.44 -7.64 4.08
C GLN A 4 -13.64 -7.82 2.81
N ILE A 5 -12.80 -6.83 2.50
CA ILE A 5 -11.83 -6.91 1.41
C ILE A 5 -10.43 -7.17 1.98
N THR A 6 -9.60 -7.87 1.22
CA THR A 6 -8.17 -8.01 1.53
C THR A 6 -7.34 -7.42 0.39
N ILE A 7 -6.50 -6.45 0.72
CA ILE A 7 -5.51 -5.88 -0.21
C ILE A 7 -4.10 -6.34 0.16
N ARG A 8 -3.20 -6.32 -0.83
CA ARG A 8 -1.78 -6.61 -0.61
C ARG A 8 -0.93 -5.43 -1.04
N ILE A 9 -0.07 -4.95 -0.14
CA ILE A 9 0.87 -3.86 -0.42
C ILE A 9 2.26 -4.45 -0.67
N ARG A 10 2.88 -4.12 -1.81
CA ARG A 10 4.20 -4.62 -2.18
C ARG A 10 5.12 -3.49 -2.61
N ARG A 11 6.32 -3.47 -2.04
CA ARG A 11 7.45 -2.68 -2.54
C ARG A 11 8.32 -3.59 -3.39
N ILE A 12 8.67 -3.14 -4.59
CA ILE A 12 9.48 -3.94 -5.52
C ILE A 12 10.60 -3.06 -6.07
N ASN A 13 11.83 -3.58 -6.08
CA ASN A 13 12.96 -2.89 -6.66
C ASN A 13 12.84 -2.89 -8.18
N ARG A 14 12.77 -1.68 -8.77
CA ARG A 14 12.63 -1.50 -10.22
C ARG A 14 13.74 -2.19 -11.02
N LYS A 15 14.96 -2.28 -10.49
CA LYS A 15 16.10 -2.92 -11.17
C LYS A 15 15.89 -4.41 -11.42
N ASP A 16 15.06 -5.05 -10.60
CA ASP A 16 14.85 -6.51 -10.62
C ASP A 16 13.60 -6.91 -11.44
N ILE A 17 12.94 -5.94 -12.09
CA ILE A 17 11.68 -6.16 -12.81
C ILE A 17 11.82 -5.75 -14.28
N ARG A 18 11.34 -6.62 -15.18
CA ARG A 18 11.24 -6.31 -16.61
C ARG A 18 10.20 -5.20 -16.86
N PRO A 19 10.40 -4.31 -17.85
CA PRO A 19 9.46 -3.23 -18.16
C PRO A 19 8.00 -3.68 -18.38
N ALA A 20 7.79 -4.80 -19.08
CA ALA A 20 6.44 -5.34 -19.31
C ALA A 20 5.70 -5.69 -18.00
N LYS A 21 6.44 -6.13 -16.97
CA LYS A 21 5.88 -6.49 -15.66
C LYS A 21 5.58 -5.24 -14.82
N ILE A 22 6.35 -4.16 -14.98
CA ILE A 22 6.05 -2.85 -14.39
C ILE A 22 4.74 -2.30 -14.97
N GLU A 23 4.59 -2.35 -16.29
CA GLU A 23 3.38 -1.88 -16.97
C GLU A 23 2.14 -2.67 -16.55
N ARG A 24 2.29 -4.00 -16.41
CA ARG A 24 1.23 -4.84 -15.84
C ARG A 24 0.83 -4.40 -14.43
N TYR A 25 1.79 -4.16 -13.54
CA TYR A 25 1.49 -3.67 -12.20
C TYR A 25 0.83 -2.30 -12.21
N ARG A 26 1.21 -1.41 -13.11
CA ARG A 26 0.58 -0.10 -13.25
C ARG A 26 -0.90 -0.18 -13.63
N ARG A 27 -1.29 -1.17 -14.44
CA ARG A 27 -2.69 -1.37 -14.88
C ARG A 27 -3.54 -2.16 -13.90
N GLU A 28 -2.96 -3.16 -13.24
CA GLU A 28 -3.71 -4.10 -12.39
C GLU A 28 -3.75 -3.70 -10.91
N SER A 29 -2.91 -2.76 -10.46
CA SER A 29 -2.87 -2.37 -9.05
C SER A 29 -3.88 -1.25 -8.78
N LEU A 30 -4.59 -1.34 -7.65
CA LEU A 30 -5.46 -0.26 -7.14
C LEU A 30 -4.71 1.06 -6.96
N LEU A 31 -3.45 0.97 -6.50
CA LEU A 31 -2.55 2.11 -6.34
C LEU A 31 -1.15 1.72 -6.82
N PHE A 32 -0.59 2.51 -7.74
CA PHE A 32 0.76 2.34 -8.22
C PHE A 32 1.58 3.61 -7.98
N VAL A 33 2.68 3.47 -7.23
CA VAL A 33 3.60 4.57 -6.95
C VAL A 33 5.00 4.19 -7.40
N ASP A 34 5.57 4.98 -8.31
CA ASP A 34 6.93 4.82 -8.80
C ASP A 34 7.91 5.74 -8.05
N ASN A 35 9.20 5.40 -8.13
CA ASN A 35 10.31 6.19 -7.61
C ASN A 35 10.20 6.50 -6.11
N LEU A 36 9.77 5.50 -5.33
CA LEU A 36 9.86 5.57 -3.86
C LEU A 36 11.34 5.64 -3.43
N PRO A 37 11.70 6.48 -2.43
CA PRO A 37 13.08 6.61 -1.99
C PRO A 37 13.68 5.28 -1.53
N ILE A 38 14.98 5.07 -1.79
CA ILE A 38 15.67 3.79 -1.54
C ILE A 38 15.75 3.48 -0.05
N ALA A 39 16.02 4.48 0.78
CA ALA A 39 16.20 4.32 2.23
C ALA A 39 14.90 4.20 3.04
N MET A 40 13.73 4.26 2.39
CA MET A 40 12.50 4.54 3.12
C MET A 40 11.77 3.29 3.63
N THR A 41 11.40 3.33 4.90
CA THR A 41 10.60 2.32 5.63
C THR A 41 9.11 2.47 5.35
N ILE A 42 8.72 2.86 4.13
CA ILE A 42 7.33 3.22 3.79
C ILE A 42 6.33 2.11 4.14
N ASN A 43 6.71 0.84 3.95
CA ASN A 43 5.87 -0.30 4.33
C ASN A 43 5.66 -0.36 5.85
N GLU A 44 6.68 -0.03 6.64
CA GLU A 44 6.58 0.01 8.11
C GLU A 44 5.73 1.18 8.56
N LYS A 45 5.86 2.37 7.95
CA LYS A 45 5.01 3.53 8.27
C LYS A 45 3.56 3.33 7.89
N ILE A 46 3.29 2.72 6.73
CA ILE A 46 1.93 2.31 6.34
C ILE A 46 1.40 1.30 7.36
N LYS A 47 2.21 0.30 7.72
CA LYS A 47 1.82 -0.69 8.73
C LYS A 47 1.53 -0.05 10.08
N GLU A 48 2.37 0.86 10.57
CA GLU A 48 2.19 1.58 11.83
C GLU A 48 0.90 2.41 11.83
N THR A 49 0.68 3.19 10.77
CA THR A 49 -0.52 4.02 10.60
C THR A 49 -1.78 3.15 10.61
N LEU A 50 -1.78 2.05 9.87
CA LEU A 50 -2.93 1.14 9.80
C LEU A 50 -3.09 0.27 11.05
N SER A 51 -2.01 -0.03 11.80
CA SER A 51 -2.08 -0.81 13.05
C SER A 51 -2.79 -0.07 14.17
N SER A 52 -2.88 1.27 14.10
CA SER A 52 -3.63 2.07 15.07
C SER A 52 -5.15 1.87 14.97
N ARG A 53 -5.63 1.27 13.87
CA ARG A 53 -7.05 1.06 13.60
C ARG A 53 -7.49 -0.31 14.14
N GLN A 54 -8.65 -0.36 14.80
CA GLN A 54 -9.18 -1.61 15.38
C GLN A 54 -9.87 -2.52 14.35
N ASP A 55 -10.32 -1.95 13.23
CA ASP A 55 -11.06 -2.61 12.16
C ASP A 55 -10.16 -3.18 11.04
N VAL A 56 -8.83 -2.99 11.14
CA VAL A 56 -7.87 -3.51 10.17
C VAL A 56 -7.11 -4.70 10.74
N LYS A 57 -7.22 -5.85 10.09
CA LYS A 57 -6.40 -7.03 10.36
C LYS A 57 -5.16 -7.01 9.46
N ILE A 58 -3.98 -7.10 10.06
CA ILE A 58 -2.71 -7.04 9.34
C ILE A 58 -2.02 -8.39 9.42
N TRP A 59 -1.73 -8.99 8.26
CA TRP A 59 -0.94 -10.21 8.16
C TRP A 59 0.17 -10.07 7.13
N SER A 60 1.40 -9.83 7.62
CA SER A 60 2.59 -9.57 6.80
C SER A 60 2.39 -8.36 5.86
N THR A 61 2.06 -8.60 4.59
CA THR A 61 1.80 -7.57 3.55
C THR A 61 0.33 -7.48 3.15
N HIS A 62 -0.53 -8.26 3.80
CA HIS A 62 -1.97 -8.29 3.56
C HIS A 62 -2.69 -7.50 4.65
N TYR A 63 -3.70 -6.74 4.22
CA TYR A 63 -4.51 -5.88 5.05
C TYR A 63 -5.97 -6.21 4.75
N THR A 64 -6.72 -6.61 5.78
CA THR A 64 -8.12 -6.99 5.67
C THR A 64 -8.98 -6.05 6.50
N PHE A 65 -10.02 -5.47 5.91
CA PHE A 65 -10.89 -4.45 6.52
C PHE A 65 -12.26 -4.41 5.80
N PRO A 66 -13.28 -3.71 6.35
CA PRO A 66 -14.58 -3.55 5.70
C PRO A 66 -14.49 -2.88 4.32
N GLU A 67 -15.16 -3.42 3.31
CA GLU A 67 -15.03 -2.97 1.91
C GLU A 67 -15.37 -1.48 1.69
N ASP A 68 -16.34 -0.95 2.44
CA ASP A 68 -16.75 0.46 2.43
C ASP A 68 -15.64 1.43 2.87
N GLN A 69 -14.58 0.92 3.52
CA GLN A 69 -13.43 1.72 3.94
C GLN A 69 -12.30 1.77 2.91
N LEU A 70 -12.44 1.12 1.75
CA LEU A 70 -11.36 1.01 0.76
C LEU A 70 -10.77 2.36 0.36
N ASP A 71 -11.61 3.33 -0.02
CA ASP A 71 -11.16 4.64 -0.45
C ASP A 71 -10.42 5.37 0.69
N PHE A 72 -10.94 5.28 1.91
CA PHE A 72 -10.31 5.88 3.09
C PHE A 72 -8.93 5.27 3.40
N ILE A 73 -8.78 3.94 3.27
CA ILE A 73 -7.49 3.26 3.44
C ILE A 73 -6.51 3.66 2.35
N ILE A 74 -6.96 3.79 1.09
CA ILE A 74 -6.15 4.28 -0.02
C ILE A 74 -5.64 5.71 0.27
N ASP A 75 -6.52 6.59 0.76
CA ASP A 75 -6.15 7.97 1.12
C ASP A 75 -5.09 8.02 2.21
N ILE A 76 -5.22 7.21 3.26
CA ILE A 76 -4.19 7.08 4.31
C ILE A 76 -2.85 6.68 3.69
N ILE A 77 -2.83 5.62 2.87
CA ILE A 77 -1.60 5.12 2.26
C ILE A 77 -0.96 6.20 1.38
N GLN A 78 -1.76 6.90 0.57
CA GLN A 78 -1.27 7.99 -0.27
C GLN A 78 -0.73 9.16 0.57
N ALA A 79 -1.41 9.54 1.64
CA ALA A 79 -0.97 10.60 2.55
C ALA A 79 0.36 10.25 3.21
N THR A 80 0.48 9.04 3.76
CA THR A 80 1.75 8.53 4.31
C THR A 80 2.86 8.63 3.27
N ILE A 81 2.64 8.15 2.04
CA ILE A 81 3.63 8.23 0.96
C ILE A 81 4.00 9.68 0.61
N LYS A 82 3.03 10.60 0.55
CA LYS A 82 3.29 12.01 0.22
C LYS A 82 4.13 12.71 1.29
N THR A 83 3.77 12.54 2.57
CA THR A 83 4.53 13.07 3.70
C THR A 83 5.96 12.58 3.65
N GLU A 84 6.12 11.28 3.45
CA GLU A 84 7.40 10.63 3.32
C GLU A 84 8.25 11.13 2.14
N ARG A 85 7.65 11.44 0.98
CA ARG A 85 8.39 12.00 -0.16
C ARG A 85 8.82 13.46 0.04
N ALA A 86 8.21 14.17 0.97
CA ALA A 86 8.53 15.56 1.26
C ALA A 86 9.67 15.71 2.28
N HIS A 87 10.02 14.63 2.99
CA HIS A 87 11.17 14.52 3.89
C HIS A 87 12.43 14.09 3.12
#